data_AF-Q07FZ0-F1
#
_entry.id   AF-Q07FZ0-F1
#
_cell.length_a   1.000
_cell.length_b   1.000
_cell.length_c   1.000
_cell.angle_alpha   90.00
_cell.angle_beta   90.00
_cell.angle_gamma   90.00
#
_symmetry.space_group_name_H-M   'P 1'
#
loop_
_entity.id
_entity.type
_entity.pdbx_description
1 polymer ?
#
loop_
_entity_poly.entity_id
_entity_poly.type
_entity_poly.pdbx_seq_one_letter_code
_entity_poly.pdbx_strand_id
1 'polypeptide(L)'
;MPPRKTKTAVAREATESPMDESVSVAQAGQAEAPTQESHNEVVDNRSLEEILSSIPPPPPPAMTNEAGAPRLMITHIVNQNFKSYAGERILGPFHKRFSCIIGPNGSGKSNVIDSMLFVFGYRAQKIRSKKLSVLIHNSDEHKDVQSCTVEVHFQKITDKEGDDFEVIPNSNFYVSRTAYKDNSSVYHISGKKATFKDVGLLLRSHGIDLDHNRFLILQGEVEQIAMMKPKGQTEHDEGMLEYLEDIIGSQRLKEPIQILCRRVELLNEQRGEKLNRVKMVEKEKDALEGEKNKAIEFLTVENETFKKKNQLCQYYIHDLQKRSRDMEAQKEKIQEDT
;
A
#
# COMPACT_ATOMS: atom_id res chain seq x y z
N MET A 1 -20.29 -87.08 22.46
CA MET A 1 -20.72 -87.29 23.86
C MET A 1 -21.62 -86.13 24.27
N PRO A 2 -22.73 -86.39 24.98
CA PRO A 2 -23.86 -85.46 25.17
C PRO A 2 -23.74 -84.70 26.54
N PRO A 3 -24.79 -84.03 27.08
CA PRO A 3 -25.41 -82.79 26.60
C PRO A 3 -25.74 -81.75 27.72
N ARG A 4 -26.32 -80.60 27.32
CA ARG A 4 -27.46 -79.87 27.96
C ARG A 4 -27.29 -79.02 29.24
N LYS A 5 -27.96 -77.85 29.16
CA LYS A 5 -28.77 -77.10 30.16
C LYS A 5 -28.09 -76.07 31.08
N THR A 6 -28.47 -74.80 30.84
CA THR A 6 -29.08 -73.81 31.76
C THR A 6 -28.99 -74.03 33.28
N LYS A 7 -28.58 -72.97 34.01
CA LYS A 7 -29.20 -72.34 35.21
C LYS A 7 -28.21 -71.32 35.84
N THR A 8 -28.53 -70.02 35.99
CA THR A 8 -29.29 -69.31 37.06
C THR A 8 -28.42 -68.83 38.25
N ALA A 9 -28.80 -67.66 38.80
CA ALA A 9 -28.44 -67.01 40.08
C ALA A 9 -27.39 -65.89 39.95
N VAL A 10 -27.70 -64.59 40.06
CA VAL A 10 -28.36 -63.79 41.12
C VAL A 10 -27.52 -63.64 42.39
N ALA A 11 -26.93 -62.44 42.49
CA ALA A 11 -26.72 -61.55 43.65
C ALA A 11 -26.34 -62.10 45.03
N ARG A 12 -25.33 -61.46 45.63
CA ARG A 12 -25.32 -61.08 47.05
C ARG A 12 -24.38 -59.89 47.32
N GLU A 13 -25.00 -58.76 47.69
CA GLU A 13 -24.59 -57.74 48.68
C GLU A 13 -23.97 -58.38 49.95
N ALA A 14 -23.22 -57.74 50.84
CA ALA A 14 -22.72 -56.38 51.08
C ALA A 14 -21.66 -56.49 52.21
N THR A 15 -20.82 -55.46 52.40
CA THR A 15 -20.29 -54.92 53.70
C THR A 15 -19.17 -53.92 53.38
N GLU A 16 -19.46 -52.62 53.43
CA GLU A 16 -19.12 -51.68 54.52
C GLU A 16 -17.63 -51.20 54.52
N SER A 17 -17.45 -49.98 53.97
CA SER A 17 -16.71 -48.76 54.45
C SER A 17 -15.51 -48.86 55.43
N PRO A 18 -14.56 -47.88 55.49
CA PRO A 18 -14.75 -46.45 55.18
C PRO A 18 -13.61 -45.70 54.44
N MET A 19 -14.01 -44.55 53.89
CA MET A 19 -13.37 -43.23 53.78
C MET A 19 -11.83 -43.12 53.85
N ASP A 20 -11.25 -42.50 52.81
CA ASP A 20 -10.34 -41.38 53.03
C ASP A 20 -10.54 -40.32 51.94
N GLU A 21 -10.90 -39.11 52.38
CA GLU A 21 -11.07 -37.92 51.56
C GLU A 21 -9.69 -37.33 51.24
N SER A 22 -9.44 -36.99 49.98
CA SER A 22 -8.57 -35.87 49.66
C SER A 22 -9.12 -35.07 48.48
N VAL A 23 -9.59 -33.88 48.83
CA VAL A 23 -10.12 -32.83 47.98
C VAL A 23 -9.01 -32.34 47.05
N SER A 24 -9.22 -32.41 45.73
CA SER A 24 -8.41 -31.66 44.76
C SER A 24 -9.16 -30.39 44.36
N VAL A 25 -8.47 -29.28 44.59
CA VAL A 25 -8.95 -27.90 44.48
C VAL A 25 -9.22 -27.54 43.03
N ALA A 26 -10.40 -26.97 42.80
CA ALA A 26 -10.80 -26.34 41.55
C ALA A 26 -9.90 -25.14 41.23
N GLN A 27 -9.27 -25.14 40.06
CA GLN A 27 -8.75 -23.92 39.41
C GLN A 27 -9.60 -23.65 38.17
N ALA A 28 -10.43 -22.61 38.28
CA ALA A 28 -11.15 -22.02 37.17
C ALA A 28 -10.16 -21.36 36.20
N GLY A 29 -9.88 -22.05 35.09
CA GLY A 29 -9.21 -21.46 33.94
C GLY A 29 -10.21 -20.59 33.18
N GLN A 30 -10.05 -19.27 33.27
CA GLN A 30 -10.78 -18.29 32.49
C GLN A 30 -10.52 -18.54 31.00
N ALA A 31 -11.60 -18.80 30.27
CA ALA A 31 -11.60 -18.72 28.81
C ALA A 31 -11.47 -17.23 28.44
N GLU A 32 -10.28 -16.82 28.02
CA GLU A 32 -10.07 -15.51 27.40
C GLU A 32 -10.83 -15.49 26.06
N ALA A 33 -11.91 -14.71 26.04
CA ALA A 33 -12.57 -14.31 24.81
C ALA A 33 -11.57 -13.53 23.94
N PRO A 34 -11.65 -13.64 22.60
CA PRO A 34 -10.75 -12.90 21.73
C PRO A 34 -10.98 -11.41 21.95
N THR A 35 -9.96 -10.74 22.47
CA THR A 35 -9.86 -9.29 22.53
C THR A 35 -10.04 -8.76 21.12
N GLN A 36 -11.19 -8.14 20.86
CA GLN A 36 -11.34 -7.23 19.74
C GLN A 36 -10.35 -6.09 19.99
N GLU A 37 -9.21 -6.15 19.33
CA GLU A 37 -8.34 -5.00 19.15
C GLU A 37 -9.16 -3.92 18.45
N SER A 38 -9.67 -2.99 19.24
CA SER A 38 -10.14 -1.71 18.75
C SER A 38 -8.95 -1.02 18.10
N HIS A 39 -8.74 -1.27 16.81
CA HIS A 39 -8.06 -0.32 15.96
C HIS A 39 -8.81 1.01 16.15
N ASN A 40 -8.23 1.92 16.93
CA ASN A 40 -8.56 3.32 16.84
C ASN A 40 -8.20 3.72 15.40
N GLU A 41 -9.16 3.58 14.50
CA GLU A 41 -9.01 3.93 13.09
C GLU A 41 -8.91 5.44 13.00
N VAL A 42 -7.66 5.91 13.02
CA VAL A 42 -7.34 7.29 12.74
C VAL A 42 -7.72 7.52 11.27
N VAL A 43 -8.89 8.12 11.06
CA VAL A 43 -9.26 8.68 9.77
C VAL A 43 -8.14 9.64 9.39
N ASP A 44 -7.42 9.33 8.32
CA ASP A 44 -6.35 10.16 7.82
C ASP A 44 -6.95 11.49 7.34
N ASN A 45 -6.85 12.51 8.19
CA ASN A 45 -7.45 13.83 7.98
C ASN A 45 -6.70 14.69 6.96
N ARG A 46 -5.66 14.15 6.31
CA ARG A 46 -4.92 14.84 5.25
C ARG A 46 -5.85 15.29 4.12
N SER A 47 -5.57 16.46 3.57
CA SER A 47 -6.29 16.96 2.41
C SER A 47 -6.02 16.10 1.17
N LEU A 48 -6.92 16.13 0.19
CA LEU A 48 -6.73 15.38 -1.07
C LEU A 48 -5.44 15.84 -1.78
N GLU A 49 -5.16 17.14 -1.73
CA GLU A 49 -3.91 17.75 -2.22
C GLU A 49 -2.68 17.20 -1.49
N GLU A 50 -2.72 17.05 -0.16
CA GLU A 50 -1.61 16.49 0.64
C GLU A 50 -1.35 15.02 0.32
N ILE A 51 -2.40 14.23 0.11
CA ILE A 51 -2.26 12.81 -0.25
C ILE A 51 -1.63 12.70 -1.64
N LEU A 52 -2.11 13.49 -2.62
CA LEU A 52 -1.58 13.46 -3.98
C LEU A 52 -0.15 14.03 -4.09
N SER A 53 0.16 15.08 -3.32
CA SER A 53 1.51 15.67 -3.28
C SER A 53 2.52 14.81 -2.52
N SER A 54 2.06 13.91 -1.64
CA SER A 54 2.92 12.94 -0.97
C SER A 54 3.38 11.78 -1.85
N ILE A 55 2.81 11.62 -3.06
CA ILE A 55 3.18 10.56 -3.99
C ILE A 55 4.55 10.91 -4.60
N PRO A 56 5.62 10.13 -4.36
CA PRO A 56 6.90 10.38 -4.99
C PRO A 56 6.77 10.29 -6.52
N PRO A 57 7.50 11.14 -7.27
CA PRO A 57 7.46 11.10 -8.73
C PRO A 57 7.88 9.71 -9.23
N PRO A 58 7.35 9.27 -10.39
CA PRO A 58 7.77 8.00 -10.97
C PRO A 58 9.30 8.01 -11.13
N PRO A 59 9.98 6.88 -10.81
CA PRO A 59 11.41 6.80 -11.06
C PRO A 59 11.66 7.05 -12.56
N PRO A 60 12.61 7.94 -12.92
CA PRO A 60 12.95 8.14 -14.31
C PRO A 60 13.42 6.80 -14.91
N PRO A 61 13.11 6.53 -16.19
CA PRO A 61 13.63 5.33 -16.84
C PRO A 61 15.16 5.33 -16.74
N ALA A 62 15.71 4.22 -16.23
CA ALA A 62 17.12 4.13 -15.85
C ALA A 62 18.08 4.40 -17.02
N MET A 63 17.64 4.19 -18.26
CA MET A 63 18.39 4.50 -19.48
C MET A 63 17.43 4.84 -20.62
N THR A 64 17.71 5.93 -21.35
CA THR A 64 17.11 6.16 -22.67
C THR A 64 17.94 5.39 -23.69
N ASN A 65 17.33 4.44 -24.40
CA ASN A 65 17.97 3.68 -25.49
C ASN A 65 18.12 4.53 -26.76
N GLU A 66 18.51 5.79 -26.62
CA GLU A 66 18.77 6.67 -27.75
C GLU A 66 20.16 6.37 -28.31
N ALA A 67 20.24 6.17 -29.64
CA ALA A 67 21.51 5.95 -30.31
C ALA A 67 22.42 7.17 -30.10
N GLY A 68 23.59 6.97 -29.48
CA GLY A 68 24.52 8.04 -29.12
C GLY A 68 24.37 8.60 -27.70
N ALA A 69 23.43 8.09 -26.89
CA ALA A 69 23.34 8.47 -25.48
C ALA A 69 24.57 7.96 -24.70
N PRO A 70 25.12 8.77 -23.77
CA PRO A 70 26.26 8.37 -22.96
C PRO A 70 25.85 7.29 -21.96
N ARG A 71 26.59 6.19 -21.90
CA ARG A 71 26.35 5.09 -20.94
C ARG A 71 27.53 4.88 -20.00
N LEU A 72 27.23 4.40 -18.80
CA LEU A 72 28.25 4.06 -17.81
C LEU A 72 28.81 2.66 -18.09
N MET A 73 30.13 2.53 -17.99
CA MET A 73 30.88 1.27 -18.15
C MET A 73 31.83 1.08 -16.97
N ILE A 74 31.98 -0.16 -16.52
CA ILE A 74 33.06 -0.55 -15.60
C ILE A 74 34.31 -0.82 -16.44
N THR A 75 35.42 -0.16 -16.14
CA THR A 75 36.69 -0.33 -16.86
C THR A 75 37.51 -1.47 -16.27
N HIS A 76 37.67 -1.48 -14.95
CA HIS A 76 38.41 -2.49 -14.19
C HIS A 76 38.00 -2.45 -12.72
N ILE A 77 38.36 -3.49 -11.98
CA ILE A 77 38.18 -3.60 -10.53
C ILE A 77 39.54 -3.82 -9.90
N VAL A 78 39.86 -3.06 -8.86
CA VAL A 78 41.09 -3.24 -8.09
C VAL A 78 40.73 -3.90 -6.76
N ASN A 79 41.24 -5.11 -6.54
CA ASN A 79 41.08 -5.83 -5.28
C ASN A 79 42.39 -5.76 -4.50
N GLN A 80 42.33 -5.37 -3.24
CA GLN A 80 43.45 -5.38 -2.32
C GLN A 80 43.13 -6.27 -1.12
N ASN A 81 43.84 -7.39 -1.01
CA ASN A 81 43.69 -8.38 0.06
C ASN A 81 42.23 -8.87 0.26
N PHE A 82 41.49 -9.10 -0.83
CA PHE A 82 40.08 -9.49 -0.77
C PHE A 82 39.89 -10.98 -1.08
N LYS A 83 39.34 -11.74 -0.13
CA LYS A 83 39.09 -13.19 -0.23
C LYS A 83 40.29 -13.98 -0.74
N SER A 84 40.27 -14.49 -1.97
CA SER A 84 41.36 -15.26 -2.59
C SER A 84 42.45 -14.37 -3.19
N TYR A 85 42.22 -13.06 -3.31
CA TYR A 85 43.17 -12.12 -3.91
C TYR A 85 44.11 -11.58 -2.84
N ALA A 86 45.33 -12.12 -2.81
CA ALA A 86 46.43 -11.61 -1.99
C ALA A 86 47.11 -10.41 -2.68
N GLY A 87 47.41 -9.36 -1.90
CA GLY A 87 47.99 -8.13 -2.40
C GLY A 87 47.03 -7.35 -3.29
N GLU A 88 47.57 -6.47 -4.12
CA GLU A 88 46.81 -5.72 -5.12
C GLU A 88 46.67 -6.55 -6.41
N ARG A 89 45.43 -6.76 -6.83
CA ARG A 89 45.06 -7.51 -8.03
C ARG A 89 44.04 -6.73 -8.83
N ILE A 90 44.43 -6.39 -10.06
CA ILE A 90 43.59 -5.67 -11.01
C ILE A 90 42.85 -6.69 -11.87
N LEU A 91 41.52 -6.60 -11.88
CA LEU A 91 40.62 -7.39 -12.73
C LEU A 91 40.15 -6.51 -13.89
N GLY A 92 40.56 -6.85 -15.10
CA GLY A 92 40.23 -6.10 -16.31
C GLY A 92 41.44 -6.00 -17.25
N PRO A 93 41.33 -5.17 -18.30
CA PRO A 93 40.21 -4.29 -18.62
C PRO A 93 38.96 -5.08 -19.05
N PHE A 94 37.79 -4.63 -18.60
CA PHE A 94 36.51 -5.16 -19.08
C PHE A 94 36.18 -4.58 -20.46
N HIS A 95 35.55 -5.40 -21.29
CA HIS A 95 35.11 -4.99 -22.61
C HIS A 95 33.81 -4.19 -22.53
N LYS A 96 33.66 -3.19 -23.39
CA LYS A 96 32.55 -2.23 -23.36
C LYS A 96 31.17 -2.85 -23.49
N ARG A 97 31.05 -4.00 -24.16
CA ARG A 97 29.76 -4.67 -24.41
C ARG A 97 29.55 -5.86 -23.49
N PHE A 98 30.53 -6.75 -23.44
CA PHE A 98 30.36 -8.07 -22.83
C PHE A 98 31.72 -8.66 -22.47
N SER A 99 31.83 -9.21 -21.27
CA SER A 99 33.04 -9.88 -20.78
C SER A 99 32.64 -11.19 -20.10
N CYS A 100 33.31 -12.29 -20.47
CA CYS A 100 33.14 -13.58 -19.82
C CYS A 100 34.26 -13.82 -18.82
N ILE A 101 33.90 -14.30 -17.62
CA ILE A 101 34.86 -14.74 -16.61
C ILE A 101 34.87 -16.27 -16.61
N ILE A 102 35.95 -16.88 -17.10
CA ILE A 102 36.13 -18.33 -17.20
C ILE A 102 37.31 -18.79 -16.35
N GLY A 103 37.34 -20.08 -15.98
CA GLY A 103 38.42 -20.65 -15.16
C GLY A 103 38.00 -21.93 -14.42
N PRO A 104 38.96 -22.69 -13.86
CA PRO A 104 38.70 -23.95 -13.18
C PRO A 104 37.90 -23.77 -11.88
N ASN A 105 37.26 -24.83 -11.40
CA ASN A 105 36.52 -24.79 -10.14
C ASN A 105 37.44 -24.41 -8.97
N GLY A 106 36.97 -23.54 -8.08
CA GLY A 106 37.77 -23.02 -6.97
C GLY A 106 38.75 -21.88 -7.32
N SER A 107 38.88 -21.47 -8.59
CA SER A 107 39.80 -20.39 -9.01
C SER A 107 39.39 -18.97 -8.59
N GLY A 108 38.38 -18.82 -7.75
CA GLY A 108 37.91 -17.51 -7.28
C GLY A 108 37.04 -16.73 -8.28
N LYS A 109 36.50 -17.34 -9.35
CA LYS A 109 35.63 -16.65 -10.33
C LYS A 109 34.46 -15.91 -9.67
N SER A 110 33.77 -16.58 -8.75
CA SER A 110 32.65 -15.99 -8.01
C SER A 110 33.10 -14.86 -7.06
N ASN A 111 34.39 -14.80 -6.70
CA ASN A 111 34.90 -13.70 -5.89
C ASN A 111 34.93 -12.37 -6.66
N VAL A 112 34.93 -12.40 -8.00
CA VAL A 112 34.78 -11.19 -8.82
C VAL A 112 33.43 -10.53 -8.58
N ILE A 113 32.36 -11.34 -8.56
CA ILE A 113 31.00 -10.85 -8.26
C ILE A 113 30.92 -10.43 -6.79
N ASP A 114 31.54 -11.18 -5.88
CA ASP A 114 31.59 -10.81 -4.46
C ASP A 114 32.29 -9.45 -4.22
N SER A 115 33.33 -9.14 -4.99
CA SER A 115 33.99 -7.83 -4.96
C SER A 115 33.01 -6.71 -5.33
N MET A 116 32.20 -6.91 -6.38
CA MET A 116 31.16 -5.95 -6.77
C MET A 116 30.08 -5.81 -5.69
N LEU A 117 29.56 -6.93 -5.18
CA LEU A 117 28.55 -6.94 -4.10
C LEU A 117 29.04 -6.21 -2.85
N PHE A 118 30.31 -6.40 -2.51
CA PHE A 118 30.94 -5.72 -1.39
C PHE A 118 30.95 -4.20 -1.60
N VAL A 119 31.36 -3.70 -2.76
CA VAL A 119 31.38 -2.27 -3.07
C VAL A 119 29.98 -1.67 -3.19
N PHE A 120 29.00 -2.43 -3.68
CA PHE A 120 27.60 -1.99 -3.76
C PHE A 120 26.83 -2.10 -2.44
N GLY A 121 27.49 -2.50 -1.35
CA GLY A 121 26.89 -2.42 -0.01
C GLY A 121 25.98 -3.57 0.38
N TYR A 122 26.04 -4.69 -0.34
CA TYR A 122 25.28 -5.88 0.03
C TYR A 122 25.69 -6.40 1.41
N ARG A 123 24.71 -7.02 2.11
CA ARG A 123 24.95 -7.67 3.40
C ARG A 123 25.95 -8.82 3.22
N ALA A 124 26.81 -9.04 4.22
CA ALA A 124 27.84 -10.08 4.18
C ALA A 124 27.28 -11.48 3.84
N GLN A 125 26.06 -11.78 4.29
CA GLN A 125 25.36 -13.03 3.98
C GLN A 125 25.19 -13.25 2.47
N LYS A 126 24.82 -12.21 1.72
CA LYS A 126 24.71 -12.25 0.25
C LYS A 126 26.08 -12.37 -0.42
N ILE A 127 27.15 -11.96 0.25
CA ILE A 127 28.56 -12.13 -0.16
C ILE A 127 29.12 -13.49 0.30
N ARG A 128 28.25 -14.42 0.72
CA ARG A 128 28.60 -15.77 1.17
C ARG A 128 29.60 -15.75 2.35
N SER A 129 29.43 -14.79 3.26
CA SER A 129 30.31 -14.58 4.41
C SER A 129 29.51 -14.21 5.65
N LYS A 130 29.93 -14.69 6.83
CA LYS A 130 29.21 -14.40 8.09
C LYS A 130 29.49 -12.99 8.63
N LYS A 131 30.71 -12.49 8.43
CA LYS A 131 31.19 -11.19 8.94
C LYS A 131 32.06 -10.51 7.88
N LEU A 132 32.18 -9.19 7.94
CA LEU A 132 33.02 -8.42 7.01
C LEU A 132 34.51 -8.72 7.19
N SER A 133 34.96 -9.00 8.41
CA SER A 133 36.36 -9.37 8.68
C SER A 133 36.81 -10.66 7.97
N VAL A 134 35.88 -11.55 7.62
CA VAL A 134 36.16 -12.80 6.88
C VAL A 134 36.42 -12.54 5.40
N LEU A 135 36.07 -11.35 4.89
CA LEU A 135 36.37 -10.95 3.52
C LEU A 135 37.85 -10.59 3.33
N ILE A 136 38.58 -10.35 4.43
CA ILE A 136 40.01 -10.05 4.40
C ILE A 136 40.76 -11.35 4.08
N HIS A 137 41.65 -11.28 3.10
CA HIS A 137 42.50 -12.39 2.71
C HIS A 137 43.30 -12.91 3.91
N ASN A 138 43.30 -14.23 4.07
CA ASN A 138 44.07 -14.92 5.09
C ASN A 138 44.70 -16.16 4.44
N SER A 139 46.03 -16.17 4.34
CA SER A 139 46.81 -17.30 3.81
C SER A 139 48.08 -17.49 4.64
N ASP A 140 48.75 -18.63 4.47
CA ASP A 140 49.96 -18.92 5.23
C ASP A 140 51.10 -17.92 4.98
N GLU A 141 51.12 -17.32 3.78
CA GLU A 141 52.10 -16.32 3.36
C GLU A 141 51.72 -14.90 3.82
N HIS A 142 50.44 -14.63 4.06
CA HIS A 142 49.91 -13.32 4.44
C HIS A 142 48.92 -13.40 5.63
N LYS A 143 49.45 -13.67 6.83
CA LYS A 143 48.65 -13.84 8.06
C LYS A 143 48.20 -12.52 8.72
N ASP A 144 48.94 -11.44 8.50
CA ASP A 144 48.78 -10.18 9.26
C ASP A 144 48.10 -9.03 8.50
N VAL A 145 47.29 -9.35 7.51
CA VAL A 145 46.51 -8.32 6.79
C VAL A 145 45.48 -7.68 7.72
N GLN A 146 45.48 -6.36 7.86
CA GLN A 146 44.57 -5.65 8.78
C GLN A 146 43.28 -5.15 8.12
N SER A 147 43.30 -4.98 6.80
CA SER A 147 42.17 -4.48 6.02
C SER A 147 42.17 -5.03 4.59
N CYS A 148 41.00 -5.03 3.97
CA CYS A 148 40.85 -5.24 2.54
C CYS A 148 40.14 -4.05 1.91
N THR A 149 40.52 -3.72 0.68
CA THR A 149 39.94 -2.63 -0.10
C THR A 149 39.54 -3.17 -1.46
N VAL A 150 38.36 -2.79 -1.94
CA VAL A 150 37.92 -3.06 -3.31
C VAL A 150 37.52 -1.75 -3.95
N GLU A 151 37.96 -1.53 -5.18
CA GLU A 151 37.66 -0.35 -5.98
C GLU A 151 37.02 -0.77 -7.30
N VAL A 152 35.89 -0.15 -7.65
CA VAL A 152 35.25 -0.32 -8.96
C VAL A 152 35.40 0.99 -9.72
N HIS A 153 36.08 0.92 -10.86
CA HIS A 153 36.37 2.08 -11.70
C HIS A 153 35.35 2.19 -12.82
N PHE A 154 34.65 3.32 -12.86
CA PHE A 154 33.61 3.64 -13.83
C PHE A 154 34.07 4.74 -14.80
N GLN A 155 33.53 4.69 -16.01
CA GLN A 155 33.75 5.68 -17.06
C GLN A 155 32.50 5.80 -17.92
N LYS A 156 32.17 7.02 -18.37
CA LYS A 156 31.10 7.20 -19.37
C LYS A 156 31.67 7.11 -20.77
N ILE A 157 30.98 6.35 -21.60
CA ILE A 157 31.31 6.18 -23.01
C ILE A 157 30.11 6.50 -23.88
N THR A 158 30.38 7.07 -25.05
CA THR A 158 29.43 7.24 -26.14
C THR A 158 29.81 6.25 -27.23
N ASP A 159 28.92 5.32 -27.54
CA ASP A 159 29.14 4.36 -28.63
C ASP A 159 29.03 5.11 -29.98
N LYS A 160 30.02 4.93 -30.84
CA LYS A 160 29.98 5.39 -32.23
C LYS A 160 29.46 4.29 -33.15
N GLU A 161 29.21 4.64 -34.40
CA GLU A 161 28.96 3.64 -35.45
C GLU A 161 30.17 2.68 -35.55
N GLY A 162 29.90 1.37 -35.48
CA GLY A 162 30.93 0.33 -35.50
C GLY A 162 31.33 -0.18 -34.11
N ASP A 163 32.64 -0.44 -33.93
CA ASP A 163 33.22 -0.93 -32.66
C ASP A 163 34.11 0.11 -31.95
N ASP A 164 34.07 1.37 -32.40
CA ASP A 164 34.71 2.47 -31.70
C ASP A 164 33.80 3.05 -30.60
N PHE A 165 34.42 3.70 -29.62
CA PHE A 165 33.72 4.43 -28.57
C PHE A 165 34.51 5.68 -28.20
N GLU A 166 33.81 6.74 -27.83
CA GLU A 166 34.43 7.93 -27.26
C GLU A 166 34.24 7.95 -25.76
N VAL A 167 35.35 8.17 -25.05
CA VAL A 167 35.34 8.42 -23.62
C VAL A 167 34.97 9.87 -23.39
N ILE A 168 33.96 10.10 -22.54
CA ILE A 168 33.62 11.47 -22.13
C ILE A 168 34.73 11.96 -21.19
N PRO A 169 35.42 13.07 -21.53
CA PRO A 169 36.48 13.60 -20.70
C PRO A 169 35.95 13.97 -19.31
N ASN A 170 36.75 13.73 -18.27
CA ASN A 170 36.41 13.98 -16.85
C ASN A 170 35.20 13.20 -16.31
N SER A 171 34.79 12.12 -16.97
CA SER A 171 33.70 11.25 -16.50
C SER A 171 34.15 10.07 -15.64
N ASN A 172 35.46 9.91 -15.44
CA ASN A 172 36.03 8.80 -14.70
C ASN A 172 35.84 9.03 -13.20
N PHE A 173 35.27 8.04 -12.52
CA PHE A 173 35.20 8.02 -11.07
C PHE A 173 35.31 6.58 -10.60
N TYR A 174 35.75 6.40 -9.36
CA TYR A 174 35.74 5.09 -8.74
C TYR A 174 35.06 5.14 -7.39
N VAL A 175 34.40 4.04 -7.05
CA VAL A 175 33.84 3.81 -5.73
C VAL A 175 34.68 2.74 -5.08
N SER A 176 35.22 3.03 -3.90
CA SER A 176 35.95 2.05 -3.11
C SER A 176 35.33 1.84 -1.74
N ARG A 177 35.44 0.61 -1.26
CA ARG A 177 35.04 0.22 0.09
C ARG A 177 36.19 -0.49 0.75
N THR A 178 36.55 -0.03 1.95
CA THR A 178 37.57 -0.65 2.79
C THR A 178 36.90 -1.28 4.00
N ALA A 179 37.19 -2.55 4.28
CA ALA A 179 36.77 -3.24 5.50
C ALA A 179 37.98 -3.55 6.38
N TYR A 180 37.79 -3.42 7.69
CA TYR A 180 38.81 -3.64 8.70
C TYR A 180 38.49 -4.87 9.56
N LYS A 181 39.49 -5.40 10.26
CA LYS A 181 39.34 -6.58 11.16
C LYS A 181 38.32 -6.38 12.28
N ASP A 182 38.07 -5.13 12.69
CA ASP A 182 37.06 -4.76 13.69
C ASP A 182 35.60 -4.85 13.16
N ASN A 183 35.40 -5.26 11.90
CA ASN A 183 34.14 -5.28 11.17
C ASN A 183 33.58 -3.89 10.81
N SER A 184 34.36 -2.83 10.97
CA SER A 184 34.01 -1.53 10.43
C SER A 184 34.28 -1.51 8.91
N SER A 185 33.53 -0.66 8.19
CA SER A 185 33.78 -0.41 6.77
C SER A 185 33.62 1.06 6.44
N VAL A 186 34.47 1.58 5.56
CA VAL A 186 34.47 2.97 5.11
C VAL A 186 34.37 3.02 3.59
N TYR A 187 33.50 3.90 3.09
CA TYR A 187 33.37 4.18 1.66
C TYR A 187 34.21 5.38 1.26
N HIS A 188 34.77 5.32 0.06
CA HIS A 188 35.40 6.45 -0.59
C HIS A 188 34.88 6.57 -2.03
N ILE A 189 34.65 7.81 -2.45
CA ILE A 189 34.32 8.17 -3.84
C ILE A 189 35.49 8.97 -4.37
N SER A 190 36.20 8.41 -5.35
CA SER A 190 37.40 9.03 -5.95
C SER A 190 38.41 9.53 -4.90
N GLY A 191 38.63 8.72 -3.86
CA GLY A 191 39.56 9.02 -2.74
C GLY A 191 38.98 9.86 -1.60
N LYS A 192 37.78 10.45 -1.75
CA LYS A 192 37.13 11.22 -0.68
C LYS A 192 36.21 10.32 0.15
N LYS A 193 36.31 10.40 1.48
CA LYS A 193 35.44 9.65 2.40
C LYS A 193 33.98 10.04 2.17
N ALA A 194 33.12 9.05 1.99
CA ALA A 194 31.70 9.23 1.69
C ALA A 194 30.84 8.27 2.54
N THR A 195 29.54 8.53 2.64
CA THR A 195 28.59 7.58 3.23
C THR A 195 28.00 6.67 2.18
N PHE A 196 27.42 5.54 2.60
CA PHE A 196 26.70 4.64 1.68
C PHE A 196 25.55 5.36 0.96
N LYS A 197 24.88 6.31 1.63
CA LYS A 197 23.81 7.12 1.02
C LYS A 197 24.34 7.98 -0.11
N ASP A 198 25.50 8.61 0.07
CA ASP A 198 26.12 9.43 -0.98
C ASP A 198 26.56 8.59 -2.18
N VAL A 199 27.10 7.38 -1.92
CA VAL A 199 27.43 6.40 -2.97
C VAL A 199 26.17 5.97 -3.73
N GLY A 200 25.08 5.68 -3.02
CA GLY A 200 23.79 5.34 -3.60
C GLY A 200 23.21 6.47 -4.45
N LEU A 201 23.26 7.72 -3.97
CA LEU A 201 22.82 8.89 -4.74
C LEU A 201 23.66 9.10 -6.01
N LEU A 202 24.99 8.92 -5.91
CA LEU A 202 25.88 9.02 -7.07
C LEU A 202 25.56 7.94 -8.11
N LEU A 203 25.45 6.68 -7.70
CA LEU A 203 25.15 5.57 -8.61
C LEU A 203 23.74 5.68 -9.20
N ARG A 204 22.76 6.12 -8.41
CA ARG A 204 21.39 6.38 -8.86
C ARG A 204 21.32 7.51 -9.88
N SER A 205 22.13 8.56 -9.74
CA SER A 205 22.24 9.62 -10.76
C SER A 205 22.82 9.12 -12.10
N HIS A 206 23.45 7.95 -12.09
CA HIS A 206 23.97 7.25 -13.26
C HIS A 206 23.10 6.06 -13.70
N GLY A 207 21.88 5.92 -13.16
CA GLY A 207 20.94 4.85 -13.55
C GLY A 207 21.19 3.50 -12.86
N ILE A 208 22.09 3.42 -11.88
CA ILE A 208 22.31 2.22 -11.07
C ILE A 208 21.56 2.38 -9.75
N ASP A 209 20.47 1.64 -9.59
CA ASP A 209 19.71 1.59 -8.34
C ASP A 209 20.25 0.47 -7.44
N LEU A 210 20.71 0.84 -6.23
CA LEU A 210 21.19 -0.10 -5.21
C LEU A 210 20.08 -0.54 -4.25
N ASP A 211 18.96 0.18 -4.21
CA ASP A 211 17.85 -0.13 -3.30
C ASP A 211 17.10 -1.35 -3.86
N HIS A 212 16.79 -1.31 -5.16
CA HIS A 212 16.17 -2.42 -5.88
C HIS A 212 17.25 -3.17 -6.67
N ASN A 213 17.85 -4.17 -6.01
CA ASN A 213 18.98 -5.01 -6.45
C ASN A 213 18.70 -5.85 -7.73
N ARG A 214 18.37 -5.21 -8.86
CA ARG A 214 17.89 -5.89 -10.07
C ARG A 214 18.96 -6.06 -11.16
N PHE A 215 20.13 -5.47 -10.99
CA PHE A 215 21.24 -5.55 -11.95
C PHE A 215 22.25 -6.67 -11.63
N LEU A 216 22.17 -7.26 -10.44
CA LEU A 216 22.99 -8.41 -10.03
C LEU A 216 22.10 -9.60 -9.76
N ILE A 217 22.34 -10.69 -10.50
CA ILE A 217 21.65 -11.97 -10.33
C ILE A 217 22.64 -12.96 -9.73
N LEU A 218 22.38 -13.39 -8.51
CA LEU A 218 23.20 -14.35 -7.78
C LEU A 218 22.81 -15.79 -8.11
N GLN A 219 23.73 -16.70 -7.81
CA GLN A 219 23.45 -18.12 -7.88
C GLN A 219 22.30 -18.48 -6.92
N GLY A 220 21.28 -19.15 -7.44
CA GLY A 220 20.09 -19.54 -6.68
C GLY A 220 18.96 -18.51 -6.71
N GLU A 221 19.22 -17.24 -7.09
CA GLU A 221 18.14 -16.24 -7.19
C GLU A 221 17.15 -16.59 -8.33
N VAL A 222 17.63 -17.16 -9.43
CA VAL A 222 16.75 -17.64 -10.52
C VAL A 222 15.79 -18.73 -10.04
N GLU A 223 16.27 -19.64 -9.18
CA GLU A 223 15.43 -20.68 -8.58
C GLU A 223 14.46 -20.10 -7.57
N GLN A 224 14.90 -19.13 -6.75
CA GLN A 224 14.01 -18.41 -5.84
C GLN A 224 12.90 -17.70 -6.59
N ILE A 225 13.20 -16.98 -7.68
CA ILE A 225 12.22 -16.31 -8.54
C ILE A 225 11.23 -17.33 -9.12
N ALA A 226 11.71 -18.49 -9.58
CA ALA A 226 10.84 -19.55 -10.09
C ALA A 226 9.91 -20.16 -9.01
N MET A 227 10.34 -20.13 -7.75
CA MET A 227 9.59 -20.63 -6.59
C MET A 227 8.77 -19.55 -5.88
N MET A 228 8.77 -18.30 -6.37
CA MET A 228 7.97 -17.24 -5.79
C MET A 228 6.48 -17.56 -5.91
N LYS A 229 5.75 -17.31 -4.83
CA LYS A 229 4.30 -17.43 -4.84
C LYS A 229 3.69 -16.30 -5.68
N PRO A 230 2.49 -16.48 -6.26
CA PRO A 230 1.83 -15.42 -7.04
C PRO A 230 1.65 -14.10 -6.27
N LYS A 231 1.44 -14.20 -4.95
CA LYS A 231 1.29 -13.06 -4.03
C LYS A 231 1.95 -13.39 -2.71
N GLY A 232 2.55 -12.38 -2.06
CA GLY A 232 3.04 -12.47 -0.70
C GLY A 232 1.95 -12.91 0.28
N GLN A 233 2.25 -13.88 1.15
CA GLN A 233 1.28 -14.31 2.17
C GLN A 233 1.25 -13.37 3.39
N THR A 234 2.36 -12.69 3.65
CA THR A 234 2.49 -11.69 4.71
C THR A 234 2.99 -10.38 4.09
N GLU A 235 2.84 -9.26 4.79
CA GLU A 235 3.31 -7.95 4.32
C GLU A 235 4.83 -7.88 4.09
N HIS A 236 5.58 -8.84 4.64
CA HIS A 236 7.04 -8.93 4.50
C HIS A 236 7.48 -10.05 3.54
N ASP A 237 6.55 -10.83 2.99
CA ASP A 237 6.81 -11.86 1.99
C ASP A 237 6.60 -11.25 0.60
N GLU A 238 7.65 -11.18 -0.20
CA GLU A 238 7.57 -10.66 -1.57
C GLU A 238 7.14 -11.79 -2.51
N GLY A 239 5.92 -11.72 -3.04
CA GLY A 239 5.46 -12.58 -4.12
C GLY A 239 5.80 -12.01 -5.50
N MET A 240 5.42 -12.75 -6.53
CA MET A 240 5.64 -12.35 -7.92
C MET A 240 4.90 -11.05 -8.28
N LEU A 241 3.71 -10.83 -7.72
CA LEU A 241 2.96 -9.59 -7.91
C LEU A 241 3.71 -8.39 -7.33
N GLU A 242 4.14 -8.48 -6.07
CA GLU A 242 4.89 -7.41 -5.40
C GLU A 242 6.20 -7.13 -6.15
N TYR A 243 6.89 -8.17 -6.61
CA TYR A 243 8.09 -8.04 -7.43
C TYR A 243 7.84 -7.28 -8.75
N LEU A 244 6.72 -7.55 -9.44
CA LEU A 244 6.37 -6.87 -10.67
C LEU A 244 5.89 -5.43 -10.43
N GLU A 245 5.11 -5.19 -9.38
CA GLU A 245 4.67 -3.85 -8.96
C GLU A 245 5.88 -2.95 -8.64
N ASP A 246 6.90 -3.53 -8.02
CA ASP A 246 8.16 -2.85 -7.72
C ASP A 246 8.95 -2.54 -9.02
N ILE A 247 8.95 -3.44 -10.02
CA ILE A 247 9.55 -3.17 -11.35
C ILE A 247 8.89 -1.99 -12.06
N ILE A 248 7.56 -1.95 -12.04
CA ILE A 248 6.78 -0.89 -12.68
C ILE A 248 6.85 0.41 -11.85
N GLY A 249 7.16 0.31 -10.56
CA GLY A 249 7.11 1.43 -9.62
C GLY A 249 5.68 1.82 -9.25
N SER A 250 4.73 0.88 -9.34
CA SER A 250 3.34 1.07 -8.92
C SER A 250 3.16 0.95 -7.41
N GLN A 251 4.12 0.34 -6.70
CA GLN A 251 4.11 0.22 -5.24
C GLN A 251 3.89 1.57 -4.52
N ARG A 252 4.41 2.67 -5.07
CA ARG A 252 4.21 4.04 -4.54
C ARG A 252 2.75 4.51 -4.52
N LEU A 253 1.89 3.89 -5.33
CA LEU A 253 0.48 4.26 -5.47
C LEU A 253 -0.43 3.45 -4.55
N LYS A 254 0.06 2.32 -4.02
CA LYS A 254 -0.74 1.37 -3.23
C LYS A 254 -1.32 2.01 -1.97
N GLU A 255 -0.47 2.63 -1.15
CA GLU A 255 -0.87 3.33 0.08
C GLU A 255 -1.86 4.48 -0.18
N PRO A 256 -1.58 5.45 -1.09
CA PRO A 256 -2.53 6.50 -1.44
C PRO A 256 -3.88 5.97 -1.93
N ILE A 257 -3.88 4.93 -2.78
CA ILE A 257 -5.12 4.33 -3.29
C ILE A 257 -5.93 3.72 -2.14
N GLN A 258 -5.30 2.98 -1.23
CA GLN A 258 -6.01 2.39 -0.10
C GLN A 258 -6.64 3.44 0.82
N ILE A 259 -5.93 4.54 1.10
CA ILE A 259 -6.46 5.66 1.90
C ILE A 259 -7.67 6.29 1.20
N LEU A 260 -7.57 6.54 -0.11
CA LEU A 260 -8.66 7.13 -0.89
C LEU A 260 -9.87 6.19 -0.99
N CYS A 261 -9.65 4.89 -1.18
CA CYS A 261 -10.73 3.90 -1.20
C CYS A 261 -11.51 3.90 0.13
N ARG A 262 -10.81 3.87 1.27
CA ARG A 262 -11.47 3.95 2.60
C ARG A 262 -12.25 5.25 2.77
N ARG A 263 -11.71 6.38 2.31
CA ARG A 263 -12.41 7.67 2.36
C ARG A 263 -13.68 7.68 1.50
N VAL A 264 -13.63 7.06 0.31
CA VAL A 264 -14.79 6.91 -0.58
C VAL A 264 -15.86 6.03 0.06
N GLU A 265 -15.48 4.93 0.72
CA GLU A 265 -16.40 4.06 1.44
C GLU A 265 -17.14 4.80 2.56
N LEU A 266 -16.41 5.56 3.40
CA LEU A 266 -17.00 6.36 4.47
C LEU A 266 -17.98 7.42 3.93
N LEU A 267 -17.61 8.11 2.86
CA LEU A 267 -18.48 9.11 2.22
C LEU A 267 -19.72 8.47 1.59
N ASN A 268 -19.60 7.28 1.03
CA ASN A 268 -20.74 6.53 0.50
C ASN A 268 -21.70 6.09 1.61
N GLU A 269 -21.20 5.68 2.76
CA GLU A 269 -22.01 5.35 3.93
C GLU A 269 -22.80 6.58 4.44
N GLN A 270 -22.12 7.71 4.62
CA GLN A 270 -22.77 8.98 5.01
C GLN A 270 -23.80 9.45 3.99
N ARG A 271 -23.50 9.29 2.68
CA ARG A 271 -24.46 9.58 1.62
C ARG A 271 -25.67 8.67 1.71
N GLY A 272 -25.47 7.38 1.97
CA GLY A 272 -26.53 6.40 2.16
C GLY A 272 -27.47 6.79 3.31
N GLU A 273 -26.91 7.17 4.45
CA GLU A 273 -27.68 7.64 5.61
C GLU A 273 -28.53 8.88 5.29
N LYS A 274 -27.91 9.91 4.71
CA LYS A 274 -28.62 11.15 4.33
C LYS A 274 -29.72 10.89 3.31
N LEU A 275 -29.44 10.04 2.32
CA LEU A 275 -30.42 9.68 1.28
C LEU A 275 -31.61 8.92 1.89
N ASN A 276 -31.37 8.03 2.85
CA ASN A 276 -32.44 7.34 3.57
C ASN A 276 -33.30 8.32 4.37
N ARG A 277 -32.67 9.29 5.05
CA ARG A 277 -33.40 10.34 5.80
C ARG A 277 -34.28 11.20 4.88
N VAL A 278 -33.76 11.62 3.72
CA VAL A 278 -34.54 12.37 2.73
C VAL A 278 -35.73 11.56 2.23
N LYS A 279 -35.53 10.28 1.92
CA LYS A 279 -36.62 9.39 1.48
C LYS A 279 -37.71 9.21 2.54
N MET A 280 -37.36 9.21 3.83
CA MET A 280 -38.37 9.16 4.90
C MET A 280 -39.21 10.44 4.94
N VAL A 281 -38.56 11.60 4.86
CA VAL A 281 -39.25 12.91 4.84
C VAL A 281 -40.11 13.07 3.57
N GLU A 282 -39.63 12.63 2.42
CA GLU A 282 -40.42 12.63 1.17
C GLU A 282 -41.69 11.79 1.33
N LYS A 283 -41.59 10.58 1.90
CA LYS A 283 -42.77 9.74 2.17
C LYS A 283 -43.76 10.41 3.11
N GLU A 284 -43.29 11.07 4.18
CA GLU A 284 -44.16 11.80 5.11
C GLU A 284 -44.85 12.99 4.42
N LYS A 285 -44.11 13.73 3.60
CA LYS A 285 -44.65 14.84 2.80
C LYS A 285 -45.74 14.35 1.84
N ASP A 286 -45.48 13.27 1.10
CA ASP A 286 -46.41 12.72 0.12
C ASP A 286 -47.67 12.16 0.82
N ALA A 287 -47.54 11.59 2.02
CA ALA A 287 -48.68 11.16 2.83
C ALA A 287 -49.59 12.33 3.27
N LEU A 288 -49.01 13.49 3.61
CA LEU A 288 -49.75 14.69 4.02
C LEU A 288 -50.37 15.46 2.85
N GLU A 289 -49.93 15.22 1.61
CA GLU A 289 -50.42 15.92 0.43
C GLU A 289 -51.92 15.70 0.20
N GLY A 290 -52.42 14.50 0.51
CA GLY A 290 -53.85 14.19 0.43
C GLY A 290 -54.72 15.00 1.40
N GLU A 291 -54.28 15.15 2.66
CA GLU A 291 -55.01 15.95 3.66
C GLU A 291 -54.97 17.44 3.34
N LYS A 292 -53.81 17.93 2.87
CA LYS A 292 -53.67 19.30 2.36
C LYS A 292 -54.66 19.57 1.23
N ASN A 293 -54.77 18.66 0.25
CA ASN A 293 -55.66 18.85 -0.89
C ASN A 293 -57.14 18.91 -0.46
N LYS A 294 -57.55 18.06 0.49
CA LYS A 294 -58.90 18.11 1.08
C LYS A 294 -59.17 19.44 1.79
N ALA A 295 -58.20 19.94 2.56
CA ALA A 295 -58.33 21.23 3.26
C ALA A 295 -58.45 22.41 2.27
N ILE A 296 -57.67 22.38 1.19
CA ILE A 296 -57.75 23.39 0.11
C ILE A 296 -59.11 23.34 -0.58
N GLU A 297 -59.61 22.13 -0.89
CA GLU A 297 -60.91 21.95 -1.52
C GLU A 297 -62.04 22.48 -0.62
N PHE A 298 -62.01 22.16 0.67
CA PHE A 298 -62.96 22.69 1.65
C PHE A 298 -62.98 24.22 1.68
N LEU A 299 -61.81 24.87 1.80
CA LEU A 299 -61.70 26.33 1.80
C LEU A 299 -62.18 26.96 0.48
N THR A 300 -61.98 26.26 -0.64
CA THR A 300 -62.44 26.73 -1.95
C THR A 300 -63.96 26.70 -2.03
N VAL A 301 -64.59 25.59 -1.63
CA VAL A 301 -66.05 25.44 -1.60
C VAL A 301 -66.69 26.40 -0.60
N GLU A 302 -66.07 26.62 0.56
CA GLU A 302 -66.55 27.59 1.56
C GLU A 302 -66.55 29.01 0.99
N ASN A 303 -65.46 29.41 0.32
CA ASN A 303 -65.36 30.71 -0.35
C ASN A 303 -66.42 30.88 -1.46
N GLU A 304 -66.67 29.84 -2.26
CA GLU A 304 -67.73 29.87 -3.29
C GLU A 304 -69.12 29.99 -2.67
N THR A 305 -69.38 29.24 -1.60
CA THR A 305 -70.64 29.31 -0.85
C THR A 305 -70.84 30.71 -0.29
N PHE A 306 -69.78 31.33 0.26
CA PHE A 306 -69.83 32.68 0.78
C PHE A 306 -70.12 33.71 -0.32
N LYS A 307 -69.49 33.58 -1.49
CA LYS A 307 -69.77 34.41 -2.67
C LYS A 307 -71.22 34.29 -3.12
N LYS A 308 -71.75 33.06 -3.23
CA LYS A 308 -73.15 32.80 -3.61
C LYS A 308 -74.14 33.36 -2.60
N LYS A 309 -73.87 33.21 -1.29
CA LYS A 309 -74.69 33.82 -0.22
C LYS A 309 -74.68 35.35 -0.32
N ASN A 310 -73.52 35.96 -0.55
CA ASN A 310 -73.42 37.41 -0.72
C ASN A 310 -74.23 37.89 -1.93
N GLN A 311 -74.14 37.21 -3.08
CA GLN A 311 -74.98 37.47 -4.26
C GLN A 311 -76.48 37.38 -3.95
N LEU A 312 -76.89 36.36 -3.20
CA LEU A 312 -78.28 36.19 -2.80
C LEU A 312 -78.75 37.32 -1.86
N CYS A 313 -77.93 37.72 -0.90
CA CYS A 313 -78.22 38.86 -0.03
C CYS A 313 -78.37 40.16 -0.84
N GLN A 314 -77.48 40.40 -1.83
CA GLN A 314 -77.61 41.57 -2.70
C GLN A 314 -78.89 41.55 -3.53
N TYR A 315 -79.29 40.38 -4.05
CA TYR A 315 -80.57 40.21 -4.73
C TYR A 315 -81.76 40.54 -3.81
N TYR A 316 -81.77 40.02 -2.58
CA TYR A 316 -82.84 40.31 -1.62
C TYR A 316 -82.90 41.79 -1.25
N ILE A 317 -81.76 42.44 -1.05
CA ILE A 317 -81.69 43.89 -0.80
C ILE A 317 -82.31 44.65 -1.98
N HIS A 318 -81.95 44.29 -3.22
CA HIS A 318 -82.48 44.93 -4.41
C HIS A 318 -83.99 44.71 -4.59
N ASP A 319 -84.48 43.48 -4.36
CA ASP A 319 -85.91 43.16 -4.45
C ASP A 319 -86.73 43.91 -3.38
N LEU A 320 -86.24 43.93 -2.13
CA LEU A 320 -86.87 44.70 -1.05
C LEU A 320 -86.88 46.20 -1.35
N GLN A 321 -85.78 46.76 -1.87
CA GLN A 321 -85.73 48.16 -2.30
C GLN A 321 -86.70 48.46 -3.45
N LYS A 322 -86.89 47.52 -4.38
CA LYS A 322 -87.87 47.65 -5.46
C LYS A 322 -89.30 47.67 -4.89
N ARG A 323 -89.65 46.70 -4.02
CA ARG A 323 -90.96 46.64 -3.37
C ARG A 323 -91.24 47.86 -2.49
N SER A 324 -90.22 48.37 -1.78
CA SER A 324 -90.34 49.61 -0.99
C SER A 324 -90.65 50.80 -1.89
N ARG A 325 -89.92 50.95 -3.01
CA ARG A 325 -90.20 52.00 -4.01
C ARG A 325 -91.61 51.87 -4.62
N ASP A 326 -92.03 50.66 -4.92
CA ASP A 326 -93.37 50.40 -5.48
C ASP A 326 -94.48 50.77 -4.45
N MET A 327 -94.30 50.45 -3.16
CA MET A 327 -95.21 50.87 -2.09
C MET A 327 -95.18 52.39 -1.84
N GLU A 328 -94.01 53.02 -1.89
CA GLU A 328 -93.88 54.48 -1.78
C GLU A 328 -94.62 55.18 -2.93
N ALA A 329 -94.46 54.70 -4.17
CA ALA A 329 -95.19 55.23 -5.32
C ALA A 329 -96.72 54.99 -5.23
N GLN A 330 -97.16 53.87 -4.66
CA GLN A 330 -98.58 53.65 -4.37
C GLN A 330 -99.10 54.61 -3.29
N LYS A 331 -98.31 54.86 -2.25
CA LYS A 331 -98.66 55.81 -1.19
C LYS A 331 -98.77 57.23 -1.73
N GLU A 332 -97.85 57.66 -2.60
CA GLU A 332 -97.90 58.97 -3.26
C GLU A 332 -99.17 59.13 -4.12
N LYS A 333 -99.53 58.10 -4.92
CA LYS A 333 -100.79 58.13 -5.69
C LYS A 333 -102.03 58.26 -4.82
N ILE A 334 -102.09 57.54 -3.70
CA ILE A 334 -103.23 57.64 -2.76
C ILE A 334 -103.28 59.05 -2.11
N GLN A 335 -102.14 59.69 -1.89
CA GLN A 335 -102.07 61.05 -1.35
C GLN A 335 -102.42 62.12 -2.39
N GLU A 336 -102.29 61.85 -3.69
CA GLU A 336 -102.76 62.75 -4.77
C GLU A 336 -104.28 62.62 -5.03
N ASP A 337 -104.86 61.45 -4.74
CA ASP A 337 -106.29 61.16 -4.94
C ASP A 337 -107.19 61.53 -3.72
N THR A 338 -106.63 62.02 -2.61
CA THR A 338 -107.36 62.48 -1.40
C THR A 338 -107.19 63.98 -1.21
#